data_AF-A0A1H3X0M9-F1
#
_entry.id   AF-A0A1H3X0M9-F1
#
_cell.length_a   1.000
_cell.length_b   1.000
_cell.length_c   1.000
_cell.angle_alpha   90.00
_cell.angle_beta   90.00
_cell.angle_gamma   90.00
#
_symmetry.space_group_name_H-M   'P 1'
#
loop_
_entity.id
_entity.type
_entity.pdbx_description
1 polymer ?
#
loop_
_entity_poly.entity_id
_entity_poly.type
_entity_poly.pdbx_seq_one_letter_code
_entity_poly.pdbx_strand_id
1 'polypeptide(L)'
;MDRHLNIFRSFSQNQSKENIEDNISRAFVLCLQNSNVLFNDFIKDILSTEDYHYVFNNFNENADVSIDIQVNLQKVDSAAYKNIYAVALTSEVLDMIDFFENFQYSHSKDYRPETDIFIELTDILIIIEVKRHGEDCRQQLYNQVHQLLLNSVHEKEDVSVKSVNWLSVMEQVSRAHNFERYLKTRNPFLKDFLGLIRQYKSDWLPVTPFASLPISEQYNDQRILRLQAAIASNMQDYNLVDKGGRNGFKFPEPWADEVLFSFRDDGTLVASIYPGNTKTQGYSLYNSNNQNWRNTTRVEIDNTIFDVSFTSHIKFSGQGYITGLWFDKDKELTPICTQANFNRTGRILKKSWVDLEQFFDTSFQKTYNWRKESLWVKKIKESNRSRFDVSFGYEVSILIPYPFLQELDKKTEDLSVLASFISEVYQKFTQLLEWDQLEQEIIKQRAQ
;
A
#
# COMPACT_ATOMS: atom_id res chain seq x y z
N MET A 1 21.06 1.20 -9.41
CA MET A 1 21.10 1.22 -10.89
C MET A 1 21.65 2.57 -11.28
N ASP A 2 22.67 2.63 -12.14
CA ASP A 2 23.26 3.91 -12.53
C ASP A 2 22.24 4.69 -13.36
N ARG A 3 21.71 5.80 -12.81
CA ARG A 3 20.64 6.60 -13.45
C ARG A 3 21.06 7.12 -14.83
N HIS A 4 22.36 7.22 -15.06
CA HIS A 4 22.98 7.69 -16.28
C HIS A 4 22.98 6.65 -17.42
N LEU A 5 22.64 5.39 -17.16
CA LEU A 5 22.61 4.33 -18.16
C LEU A 5 21.19 3.89 -18.57
N ASN A 6 20.16 4.59 -18.11
CA ASN A 6 18.77 4.28 -18.45
C ASN A 6 18.43 4.80 -19.86
N ILE A 7 18.01 3.92 -20.77
CA ILE A 7 17.76 4.27 -22.18
C ILE A 7 16.65 5.31 -22.39
N PHE A 8 15.71 5.44 -21.45
CA PHE A 8 14.61 6.41 -21.52
C PHE A 8 14.97 7.76 -20.91
N ARG A 9 16.23 7.94 -20.50
CA ARG A 9 16.73 9.22 -19.97
C ARG A 9 17.76 9.82 -20.89
N SER A 10 17.45 11.02 -21.37
CA SER A 10 18.46 11.83 -22.03
C SER A 10 19.36 12.48 -21.00
N PHE A 11 20.68 12.36 -21.18
CA PHE A 11 21.69 13.03 -20.35
C PHE A 11 21.50 14.55 -20.23
N SER A 12 20.84 15.17 -21.21
CA SER A 12 20.73 16.62 -21.34
C SER A 12 19.38 17.21 -20.90
N GLN A 13 18.41 16.40 -20.48
CA GLN A 13 17.11 16.91 -20.05
C GLN A 13 17.14 17.37 -18.60
N ASN A 14 16.71 18.61 -18.37
CA ASN A 14 16.50 19.16 -17.05
C ASN A 14 15.22 18.53 -16.48
N GLN A 15 15.28 17.89 -15.30
CA GLN A 15 14.15 17.15 -14.72
C GLN A 15 12.86 17.98 -14.57
N SER A 16 12.99 19.30 -14.38
CA SER A 16 11.84 20.21 -14.28
C SER A 16 11.15 20.52 -15.62
N LYS A 17 11.66 20.00 -16.74
CA LYS A 17 11.14 20.18 -18.11
C LYS A 17 10.87 18.84 -18.83
N GLU A 18 10.94 17.71 -18.13
CA GLU A 18 10.57 16.41 -18.73
C GLU A 18 9.05 16.36 -18.91
N ASN A 19 8.58 16.16 -20.14
CA ASN A 19 7.22 15.70 -20.40
C ASN A 19 7.13 14.23 -20.00
N ILE A 20 6.87 13.99 -18.73
CA ILE A 20 6.84 12.65 -18.14
C ILE A 20 5.77 11.76 -18.82
N GLU A 21 4.65 12.34 -19.25
CA GLU A 21 3.56 11.63 -19.95
C GLU A 21 4.03 11.04 -21.28
N ASP A 22 4.46 11.91 -22.21
CA ASP A 22 5.02 11.51 -23.51
C ASP A 22 6.17 10.50 -23.36
N ASN A 23 7.02 10.69 -22.34
CA ASN A 23 8.12 9.79 -22.06
C ASN A 23 7.66 8.41 -21.58
N ILE A 24 6.58 8.32 -20.80
CA ILE A 24 6.01 7.04 -20.35
C ILE A 24 5.35 6.32 -21.53
N SER A 25 4.52 6.99 -22.33
CA SER A 25 3.87 6.39 -23.51
C SER A 25 4.91 5.88 -24.50
N ARG A 26 5.93 6.70 -24.82
CA ARG A 26 7.04 6.30 -25.68
C ARG A 26 7.84 5.12 -25.13
N ALA A 27 8.16 5.14 -23.83
CA ALA A 27 8.92 4.05 -23.22
C ALA A 27 8.11 2.73 -23.21
N PHE A 28 6.80 2.82 -22.99
CA PHE A 28 5.92 1.66 -23.04
C PHE A 28 5.81 1.09 -24.45
N VAL A 29 5.62 1.93 -25.48
CA VAL A 29 5.64 1.51 -26.90
C VAL A 29 6.93 0.80 -27.27
N LEU A 30 8.09 1.34 -26.85
CA LEU A 30 9.37 0.68 -27.09
C LEU A 30 9.46 -0.67 -26.36
N CYS A 31 8.82 -0.84 -25.20
CA CYS A 31 8.74 -2.14 -24.55
C CYS A 31 7.87 -3.13 -25.34
N LEU A 32 6.72 -2.70 -25.86
CA LEU A 32 5.84 -3.52 -26.71
C LEU A 32 6.57 -4.00 -27.97
N GLN A 33 7.29 -3.11 -28.65
CA GLN A 33 8.07 -3.45 -29.85
C GLN A 33 9.23 -4.42 -29.59
N ASN A 34 9.77 -4.45 -28.36
CA ASN A 34 10.97 -5.22 -28.03
C ASN A 34 10.72 -6.42 -27.10
N SER A 35 9.47 -6.69 -26.70
CA SER A 35 9.11 -7.87 -25.90
C SER A 35 7.86 -8.52 -26.46
N ASN A 36 8.04 -9.60 -27.21
CA ASN A 36 6.95 -10.37 -27.78
C ASN A 36 5.99 -10.92 -26.70
N VAL A 37 6.53 -11.23 -25.52
CA VAL A 37 5.75 -11.73 -24.38
C VAL A 37 4.84 -10.63 -23.84
N LEU A 38 5.39 -9.43 -23.59
CA LEU A 38 4.59 -8.29 -23.15
C LEU A 38 3.55 -7.91 -24.21
N PHE A 39 3.97 -7.85 -25.49
CA PHE A 39 3.08 -7.51 -26.59
C PHE A 39 1.89 -8.46 -26.68
N ASN A 40 2.15 -9.78 -26.68
CA ASN A 40 1.11 -10.79 -26.72
C ASN A 40 0.13 -10.66 -25.54
N ASP A 41 0.65 -10.52 -24.32
CA ASP A 41 -0.17 -10.39 -23.11
C ASP A 41 -1.03 -9.11 -23.16
N PHE A 42 -0.45 -7.99 -23.59
CA PHE A 42 -1.15 -6.70 -23.66
C PHE A 42 -2.26 -6.70 -24.72
N ILE A 43 -1.97 -7.19 -25.92
CA ILE A 43 -2.96 -7.26 -27.01
C ILE A 43 -4.11 -8.21 -26.67
N LYS A 44 -3.83 -9.32 -25.98
CA LYS A 44 -4.85 -10.28 -25.54
C LYS A 44 -5.88 -9.66 -24.61
N ASP A 45 -5.47 -8.72 -23.76
CA ASP A 45 -6.36 -8.04 -22.82
C ASP A 45 -7.25 -6.97 -23.50
N ILE A 46 -6.87 -6.51 -24.70
CA ILE A 46 -7.61 -5.50 -25.47
C ILE A 46 -8.61 -6.14 -26.43
N LEU A 47 -8.15 -7.11 -27.23
CA LEU A 47 -8.94 -7.71 -28.30
C LEU A 47 -10.07 -8.61 -27.77
N SER A 48 -11.13 -8.75 -28.58
CA SER A 48 -12.10 -9.82 -28.39
C SER A 48 -11.43 -11.19 -28.57
N THR A 49 -12.06 -12.25 -28.04
CA THR A 49 -11.50 -13.61 -28.18
C THR A 49 -11.43 -14.02 -29.66
N GLU A 50 -12.44 -13.64 -30.42
CA GLU A 50 -12.55 -13.87 -31.85
C GLU A 50 -11.44 -13.16 -32.63
N ASP A 51 -11.19 -11.88 -32.34
CA ASP A 51 -10.17 -11.09 -33.03
C ASP A 51 -8.75 -11.53 -32.68
N TYR A 52 -8.50 -11.85 -31.41
CA TYR A 52 -7.22 -12.39 -30.98
C TYR A 52 -6.90 -13.70 -31.73
N HIS A 53 -7.87 -14.62 -31.81
CA HIS A 53 -7.69 -15.86 -32.57
C HIS A 53 -7.57 -15.61 -34.07
N TYR A 54 -8.30 -14.65 -34.61
CA TYR A 54 -8.19 -14.29 -36.02
C TYR A 54 -6.78 -13.82 -36.39
N VAL A 55 -6.16 -12.96 -35.57
CA VAL A 55 -4.80 -12.44 -35.80
C VAL A 55 -3.73 -13.52 -35.59
N PHE A 56 -3.82 -14.33 -34.53
CA PHE A 56 -2.70 -15.18 -34.11
C PHE A 56 -2.84 -16.68 -34.44
N ASN A 57 -4.03 -17.19 -34.78
CA ASN A 57 -4.20 -18.61 -35.14
C ASN A 57 -4.16 -18.86 -36.65
N ASN A 58 -4.31 -17.82 -37.47
CA ASN A 58 -4.29 -17.95 -38.92
C ASN A 58 -2.90 -17.58 -39.45
N PHE A 59 -2.25 -18.49 -40.17
CA PHE A 59 -0.99 -18.18 -40.84
C PHE A 59 -1.26 -17.25 -42.03
N ASN A 60 -0.77 -16.01 -41.95
CA ASN A 60 -0.81 -15.03 -43.03
C ASN A 60 0.60 -14.50 -43.25
N GLU A 61 1.19 -14.77 -44.43
CA GLU A 61 2.56 -14.33 -44.76
C GLU A 61 2.69 -12.80 -44.85
N ASN A 62 1.57 -12.08 -45.03
CA ASN A 62 1.53 -10.62 -45.07
C ASN A 62 1.06 -10.01 -43.73
N ALA A 63 1.05 -10.79 -42.64
CA ALA A 63 0.72 -10.23 -41.33
C ALA A 63 1.83 -9.25 -40.90
N ASP A 64 1.45 -8.00 -40.70
CA ASP A 64 2.34 -6.95 -40.21
C ASP A 64 1.79 -6.34 -38.93
N VAL A 65 2.70 -5.88 -38.09
CA VAL A 65 2.41 -5.19 -36.83
C VAL A 65 3.17 -3.87 -36.83
N SER A 66 2.42 -2.77 -36.80
CA SER A 66 2.96 -1.43 -36.68
C SER A 66 2.55 -0.83 -35.34
N ILE A 67 3.50 -0.19 -34.65
CA ILE A 67 3.22 0.54 -33.40
C ILE A 67 3.89 1.91 -33.51
N ASP A 68 3.11 2.96 -33.33
CA ASP A 68 3.56 4.34 -33.41
C ASP A 68 2.95 5.20 -32.29
N ILE A 69 3.42 6.45 -32.17
CA ILE A 69 2.97 7.44 -31.18
C ILE A 69 2.59 8.75 -31.87
N GLN A 70 1.65 9.50 -31.29
CA GLN A 70 1.27 10.84 -31.76
C GLN A 70 0.80 10.86 -33.23
N VAL A 71 0.04 9.83 -33.63
CA VAL A 71 -0.50 9.71 -34.98
C VAL A 71 -1.74 10.58 -35.13
N ASN A 72 -1.77 11.42 -36.17
CA ASN A 72 -2.94 12.23 -36.50
C ASN A 72 -3.98 11.40 -37.27
N LEU A 73 -5.11 11.12 -36.62
CA LEU A 73 -6.18 10.27 -37.17
C LEU A 73 -6.87 10.80 -38.42
N GLN A 74 -6.75 12.10 -38.74
CA GLN A 74 -7.29 12.64 -40.01
C GLN A 74 -6.55 12.12 -41.24
N LYS A 75 -5.35 11.54 -41.06
CA LYS A 75 -4.53 10.98 -42.13
C LYS A 75 -4.67 9.46 -42.25
N VAL A 76 -5.40 8.83 -41.35
CA VAL A 76 -5.56 7.38 -41.29
C VAL A 76 -6.71 6.97 -42.20
N ASP A 77 -6.47 6.02 -43.09
CA ASP A 77 -7.53 5.43 -43.92
C ASP A 77 -8.28 4.37 -43.11
N SER A 78 -9.28 4.82 -42.36
CA SER A 78 -10.13 3.97 -41.54
C SER A 78 -10.79 2.80 -42.30
N ALA A 79 -10.99 2.89 -43.61
CA ALA A 79 -11.61 1.82 -44.40
C ALA A 79 -10.67 0.62 -44.64
N ALA A 80 -9.39 0.75 -44.32
CA ALA A 80 -8.42 -0.34 -44.37
C ALA A 80 -8.56 -1.34 -43.22
N TYR A 81 -9.30 -0.99 -42.17
CA TYR A 81 -9.47 -1.83 -40.99
C TYR A 81 -10.86 -2.45 -40.97
N LYS A 82 -10.96 -3.66 -40.45
CA LYS A 82 -12.19 -4.38 -40.19
C LYS A 82 -12.77 -3.99 -38.83
N ASN A 83 -11.91 -3.90 -37.82
CA ASN A 83 -12.30 -3.63 -36.43
C ASN A 83 -11.43 -2.51 -35.85
N ILE A 84 -12.04 -1.65 -35.03
CA ILE A 84 -11.37 -0.55 -34.35
C ILE A 84 -11.57 -0.69 -32.84
N TYR A 85 -10.48 -0.59 -32.09
CA TYR A 85 -10.48 -0.58 -30.63
C TYR A 85 -10.05 0.80 -30.13
N ALA A 86 -10.90 1.43 -29.32
CA ALA A 86 -10.62 2.70 -28.66
C ALA A 86 -10.35 2.44 -27.17
N VAL A 87 -9.14 2.72 -26.71
CA VAL A 87 -8.68 2.33 -25.37
C VAL A 87 -8.31 3.56 -24.55
N ALA A 88 -8.91 3.69 -23.37
CA ALA A 88 -8.46 4.63 -22.35
C ALA A 88 -7.46 3.92 -21.41
N LEU A 89 -6.22 4.41 -21.33
CA LEU A 89 -5.18 3.91 -20.40
C LEU A 89 -4.90 4.96 -19.32
N THR A 90 -5.42 4.77 -18.11
CA THR A 90 -5.25 5.73 -17.00
C THR A 90 -4.79 5.04 -15.71
N SER A 91 -4.68 5.74 -14.58
CA SER A 91 -4.36 5.06 -13.31
C SER A 91 -5.54 4.28 -12.73
N GLU A 92 -6.77 4.53 -13.19
CA GLU A 92 -8.01 3.91 -12.71
C GLU A 92 -8.80 3.34 -13.90
N VAL A 93 -9.68 2.38 -13.64
CA VAL A 93 -10.59 1.90 -14.71
C VAL A 93 -11.71 2.91 -14.88
N LEU A 94 -11.86 3.45 -16.08
CA LEU A 94 -12.97 4.33 -16.44
C LEU A 94 -14.18 3.51 -16.85
N ASP A 95 -15.37 3.96 -16.44
CA ASP A 95 -16.61 3.37 -16.90
C ASP A 95 -16.84 3.76 -18.37
N MET A 96 -16.87 2.76 -19.25
CA MET A 96 -17.07 2.91 -20.69
C MET A 96 -18.49 2.54 -21.13
N ILE A 97 -19.41 2.27 -20.19
CA ILE A 97 -20.82 2.03 -20.49
C ILE A 97 -21.41 3.28 -21.18
N ASP A 98 -22.21 3.03 -22.21
CA ASP A 98 -22.90 4.05 -23.01
C ASP A 98 -21.96 5.15 -23.56
N PHE A 99 -20.68 4.83 -23.81
CA PHE A 99 -19.66 5.77 -24.27
C PHE A 99 -20.12 6.62 -25.47
N PHE A 100 -20.79 6.02 -26.46
CA PHE A 100 -21.24 6.76 -27.63
C PHE A 100 -22.48 7.63 -27.42
N GLU A 101 -23.24 7.38 -26.35
CA GLU A 101 -24.45 8.10 -25.97
C GLU A 101 -24.13 9.25 -24.99
N ASN A 102 -23.16 9.04 -24.10
CA ASN A 102 -22.77 9.96 -23.06
C ASN A 102 -21.94 11.16 -23.57
N PHE A 103 -21.33 11.03 -24.74
CA PHE A 103 -20.44 12.06 -25.30
C PHE A 103 -20.94 12.58 -26.64
N GLN A 104 -20.70 13.88 -26.87
CA GLN A 104 -20.95 14.56 -28.14
C GLN A 104 -19.64 15.18 -28.64
N TYR A 105 -19.52 15.30 -29.96
CA TYR A 105 -18.34 15.89 -30.57
C TYR A 105 -18.20 17.35 -30.13
N SER A 106 -17.09 17.68 -29.45
CA SER A 106 -16.93 18.97 -28.79
C SER A 106 -15.49 19.49 -28.89
N HIS A 107 -15.12 20.00 -30.06
CA HIS A 107 -13.79 20.59 -30.27
C HIS A 107 -13.79 21.80 -31.22
N SER A 108 -12.69 22.57 -31.15
CA SER A 108 -12.46 23.73 -32.01
C SER A 108 -12.15 23.31 -33.45
N LYS A 109 -12.26 24.26 -34.39
CA LYS A 109 -11.96 24.01 -35.82
C LYS A 109 -10.51 23.57 -36.09
N ASP A 110 -9.58 23.90 -35.19
CA ASP A 110 -8.15 23.59 -35.33
C ASP A 110 -7.73 22.33 -34.56
N TYR A 111 -8.70 21.51 -34.13
CA TYR A 111 -8.43 20.28 -33.39
C TYR A 111 -7.61 19.30 -34.21
N ARG A 112 -6.57 18.75 -33.57
CA ARG A 112 -5.74 17.67 -34.10
C ARG A 112 -6.00 16.42 -33.28
N PRO A 113 -6.66 15.40 -33.84
CA PRO A 113 -6.87 14.13 -33.15
C PRO A 113 -5.58 13.31 -33.18
N GLU A 114 -4.60 13.72 -32.39
CA GLU A 114 -3.36 12.98 -32.19
C GLU A 114 -3.58 11.97 -31.07
N THR A 115 -3.27 10.69 -31.31
CA THR A 115 -3.35 9.62 -30.30
C THR A 115 -2.02 9.47 -29.56
N ASP A 116 -2.05 9.06 -28.30
CA ASP A 116 -0.80 8.81 -27.58
C ASP A 116 -0.11 7.54 -28.08
N ILE A 117 -0.87 6.49 -28.35
CA ILE A 117 -0.38 5.23 -28.93
C ILE A 117 -1.32 4.78 -30.06
N PHE A 118 -0.72 4.27 -31.12
CA PHE A 118 -1.39 3.78 -32.31
C PHE A 118 -0.81 2.40 -32.65
N ILE A 119 -1.65 1.37 -32.76
CA ILE A 119 -1.23 0.00 -33.08
C ILE A 119 -2.07 -0.52 -34.24
N GLU A 120 -1.40 -1.02 -35.27
CA GLU A 120 -2.01 -1.73 -36.39
C GLU A 120 -1.62 -3.20 -36.30
N LEU A 121 -2.63 -4.07 -36.37
CA LEU A 121 -2.52 -5.52 -36.38
C LEU A 121 -3.29 -6.03 -37.59
N THR A 122 -2.61 -6.31 -38.70
CA THR A 122 -3.28 -6.64 -39.98
C THR A 122 -4.31 -5.57 -40.40
N ASP A 123 -5.59 -5.87 -40.21
CA ASP A 123 -6.78 -5.08 -40.50
C ASP A 123 -7.51 -4.71 -39.19
N ILE A 124 -6.84 -4.74 -38.05
CA ILE A 124 -7.34 -4.27 -36.77
C ILE A 124 -6.55 -3.04 -36.34
N LEU A 125 -7.26 -1.98 -36.00
CA LEU A 125 -6.70 -0.74 -35.48
C LEU A 125 -6.98 -0.64 -33.97
N ILE A 126 -5.96 -0.31 -33.19
CA ILE A 126 -6.09 0.04 -31.78
C ILE A 126 -5.54 1.44 -31.58
N ILE A 127 -6.38 2.34 -31.07
CA ILE A 127 -5.99 3.69 -30.65
C ILE A 127 -6.06 3.78 -29.13
N ILE A 128 -5.04 4.37 -28.51
CA ILE A 128 -4.95 4.48 -27.06
C ILE A 128 -4.70 5.93 -26.67
N GLU A 129 -5.55 6.42 -25.78
CA GLU A 129 -5.36 7.70 -25.08
C GLU A 129 -4.84 7.42 -23.67
N VAL A 130 -3.73 8.05 -23.30
CA VAL A 130 -2.98 7.77 -22.09
C VAL A 130 -3.10 8.93 -21.12
N LYS A 131 -3.37 8.63 -19.85
CA LYS A 131 -3.28 9.58 -18.74
C LYS A 131 -2.47 9.01 -17.58
N ARG A 132 -1.79 9.90 -16.85
CA ARG A 132 -0.90 9.54 -15.72
C ARG A 132 -1.62 9.41 -14.38
N HIS A 133 -2.83 9.94 -14.27
CA HIS A 133 -3.66 9.78 -13.09
C HIS A 133 -5.05 9.32 -13.56
N GLY A 134 -6.06 9.47 -12.71
CA GLY A 134 -7.44 9.15 -13.04
C GLY A 134 -8.13 10.25 -13.84
N GLU A 135 -7.39 11.06 -14.62
CA GLU A 135 -8.03 12.08 -15.45
C GLU A 135 -8.97 11.43 -16.47
N ASP A 136 -10.19 11.93 -16.55
CA ASP A 136 -11.18 11.42 -17.50
C ASP A 136 -10.82 11.85 -18.92
N CYS A 137 -10.29 10.92 -19.71
CA CYS A 137 -9.94 11.13 -21.10
C CYS A 137 -11.03 10.69 -22.09
N ARG A 138 -12.21 10.25 -21.62
CA ARG A 138 -13.27 9.67 -22.48
C ARG A 138 -13.75 10.66 -23.54
N GLN A 139 -13.91 11.95 -23.21
CA GLN A 139 -14.31 12.97 -24.18
C GLN A 139 -13.25 13.18 -25.27
N GLN A 140 -11.96 13.13 -24.92
CA GLN A 140 -10.85 13.26 -25.88
C GLN A 140 -10.80 12.04 -26.80
N LEU A 141 -10.87 10.83 -26.22
CA LEU A 141 -10.94 9.58 -26.96
C LEU A 141 -12.16 9.54 -27.89
N TYR A 142 -13.33 10.01 -27.43
CA TYR A 142 -14.53 10.11 -28.25
C TYR A 142 -14.29 11.02 -29.46
N ASN A 143 -13.67 12.18 -29.25
CA ASN A 143 -13.40 13.12 -30.33
C ASN A 143 -12.39 12.57 -31.34
N GLN A 144 -11.40 11.78 -30.89
CA GLN A 144 -10.48 11.04 -31.75
C GLN A 144 -11.22 10.00 -32.60
N VAL A 145 -12.04 9.14 -31.98
CA VAL A 145 -12.87 8.15 -32.69
C VAL A 145 -13.81 8.83 -33.68
N HIS A 146 -14.49 9.90 -33.27
CA HIS A 146 -15.41 10.63 -34.14
C HIS A 146 -14.71 11.15 -35.40
N GLN A 147 -13.51 11.73 -35.25
CA GLN A 147 -12.71 12.21 -36.38
C GLN A 147 -12.27 11.08 -37.32
N LEU A 148 -11.87 9.93 -36.75
CA LEU A 148 -11.51 8.74 -37.53
C LEU A 148 -12.69 8.24 -38.36
N LEU A 149 -13.91 8.30 -37.82
CA LEU A 149 -15.12 7.80 -38.48
C LEU A 149 -15.72 8.75 -39.53
N LEU A 150 -15.36 10.03 -39.57
CA LEU A 150 -15.99 11.05 -40.45
C LEU A 150 -15.99 10.69 -41.94
N ASN A 151 -14.98 9.94 -42.40
CA ASN A 151 -14.85 9.50 -43.79
C ASN A 151 -14.76 7.96 -43.90
N SER A 152 -15.22 7.25 -42.86
CA SER A 152 -15.12 5.80 -42.78
C SER A 152 -16.37 5.10 -43.32
N VAL A 153 -16.24 3.82 -43.65
CA VAL A 153 -17.39 2.92 -43.86
C VAL A 153 -17.95 2.36 -42.55
N HIS A 154 -17.28 2.62 -41.43
CA HIS A 154 -17.64 2.13 -40.12
C HIS A 154 -18.67 3.03 -39.44
N GLU A 155 -19.56 2.40 -38.68
CA GLU A 155 -20.45 3.08 -37.76
C GLU A 155 -19.88 3.01 -36.32
N LYS A 156 -20.52 3.71 -35.38
CA LYS A 156 -20.04 3.74 -33.98
C LYS A 156 -20.07 2.35 -33.35
N GLU A 157 -21.01 1.54 -33.80
CA GLU A 157 -21.27 0.16 -33.40
C GLU A 157 -20.13 -0.79 -33.77
N ASP A 158 -19.29 -0.41 -34.75
CA ASP A 158 -18.13 -1.20 -35.18
C ASP A 158 -16.88 -0.93 -34.33
N VAL A 159 -16.95 0.01 -33.36
CA VAL A 159 -15.84 0.40 -32.50
C VAL A 159 -15.99 -0.23 -31.12
N SER A 160 -15.03 -1.06 -30.74
CA SER A 160 -14.94 -1.62 -29.38
C SER A 160 -14.23 -0.65 -28.44
N VAL A 161 -14.89 -0.27 -27.36
CA VAL A 161 -14.34 0.67 -26.39
C VAL A 161 -13.87 -0.07 -25.13
N LYS A 162 -12.66 0.23 -24.65
CA LYS A 162 -12.04 -0.44 -23.50
C LYS A 162 -11.41 0.57 -22.54
N SER A 163 -11.33 0.20 -21.27
CA SER A 163 -10.49 0.88 -20.29
C SER A 163 -9.46 -0.10 -19.74
N VAL A 164 -8.21 0.35 -19.70
CA VAL A 164 -7.06 -0.36 -19.13
C VAL A 164 -6.44 0.56 -18.09
N ASN A 165 -5.86 0.00 -17.03
CA ASN A 165 -5.17 0.78 -16.03
C ASN A 165 -3.66 0.47 -15.98
N TRP A 166 -2.87 1.42 -15.48
CA TRP A 166 -1.42 1.25 -15.38
C TRP A 166 -0.99 0.11 -14.45
N LEU A 167 -1.79 -0.23 -13.44
CA LEU A 167 -1.45 -1.33 -12.53
C LEU A 167 -1.42 -2.67 -13.29
N SER A 168 -2.44 -2.97 -14.10
CA SER A 168 -2.49 -4.18 -14.90
C SER A 168 -1.38 -4.22 -15.96
N VAL A 169 -1.08 -3.08 -16.60
CA VAL A 169 0.05 -2.96 -17.53
C VAL A 169 1.38 -3.25 -16.84
N MET A 170 1.61 -2.69 -15.65
CA MET A 170 2.86 -2.89 -14.93
C MET A 170 3.01 -4.31 -14.37
N GLU A 171 1.90 -5.01 -14.11
CA GLU A 171 1.90 -6.44 -13.81
C GLU A 171 2.37 -7.26 -15.03
N GLN A 172 1.82 -7.00 -16.21
CA GLN A 172 2.25 -7.65 -17.46
C GLN A 172 3.73 -7.37 -17.75
N VAL A 173 4.17 -6.11 -17.62
CA VAL A 173 5.58 -5.70 -17.79
C VAL A 173 6.50 -6.46 -16.82
N SER A 174 6.10 -6.54 -15.55
CA SER A 174 6.89 -7.23 -14.52
C SER A 174 6.97 -8.74 -14.78
N ARG A 175 5.85 -9.35 -15.21
CA ARG A 175 5.79 -10.77 -15.58
C ARG A 175 6.67 -11.07 -16.79
N ALA A 176 6.56 -10.29 -17.87
CA ALA A 176 7.40 -10.43 -19.05
C ALA A 176 8.89 -10.27 -18.71
N HIS A 177 9.24 -9.25 -17.92
CA HIS A 177 10.62 -9.03 -17.48
C HIS A 177 11.18 -10.22 -16.68
N ASN A 178 10.39 -10.77 -15.76
CA ASN A 178 10.80 -11.92 -14.94
C ASN A 178 10.93 -13.20 -15.78
N PHE A 179 10.01 -13.43 -16.71
CA PHE A 179 10.07 -14.57 -17.64
C PHE A 179 11.31 -14.51 -18.53
N GLU A 180 11.58 -13.38 -19.17
CA GLU A 180 12.77 -13.19 -20.01
C GLU A 180 14.06 -13.31 -19.19
N ARG A 181 14.09 -12.75 -17.97
CA ARG A 181 15.22 -12.93 -17.05
C ARG A 181 15.44 -14.41 -16.71
N TYR A 182 14.39 -15.20 -16.51
CA TYR A 182 14.48 -16.63 -16.26
C TYR A 182 15.07 -17.38 -17.46
N LEU A 183 14.66 -17.00 -18.68
CA LEU A 183 15.24 -17.50 -19.94
C LEU A 183 16.65 -16.95 -20.22
N LYS A 184 17.19 -16.09 -19.36
CA LYS A 184 18.46 -15.37 -19.52
C LYS A 184 18.49 -14.45 -20.76
N THR A 185 17.33 -14.14 -21.33
CA THR A 185 17.18 -13.07 -22.33
C THR A 185 17.06 -11.75 -21.59
N ARG A 186 18.10 -10.91 -21.67
CA ARG A 186 18.07 -9.60 -21.01
C ARG A 186 17.44 -8.59 -21.96
N ASN A 187 16.26 -8.10 -21.62
CA ASN A 187 15.63 -7.00 -22.33
C ASN A 187 15.88 -5.66 -21.61
N PRO A 188 16.77 -4.80 -22.16
CA PRO A 188 17.08 -3.53 -21.54
C PRO A 188 15.87 -2.59 -21.48
N PHE A 189 14.93 -2.70 -22.43
CA PHE A 189 13.72 -1.86 -22.46
C PHE A 189 12.84 -2.12 -21.25
N LEU A 190 12.46 -3.38 -20.99
CA LEU A 190 11.65 -3.70 -19.80
C LEU A 190 12.35 -3.33 -18.49
N LYS A 191 13.66 -3.61 -18.39
CA LYS A 191 14.44 -3.28 -17.19
C LYS A 191 14.45 -1.79 -16.90
N ASP A 192 14.74 -0.99 -17.92
CA ASP A 192 14.87 0.46 -17.79
C ASP A 192 13.52 1.15 -17.65
N PHE A 193 12.46 0.58 -18.23
CA PHE A 193 11.08 1.06 -18.04
C PHE A 193 10.62 0.85 -16.60
N LEU A 194 10.84 -0.34 -16.04
CA LEU A 194 10.63 -0.58 -14.60
C LEU A 194 11.46 0.38 -13.74
N GLY A 195 12.69 0.71 -14.16
CA GLY A 195 13.53 1.71 -13.51
C GLY A 195 12.95 3.12 -13.56
N LEU A 196 12.37 3.52 -14.69
CA LEU A 196 11.71 4.81 -14.89
C LEU A 196 10.48 4.94 -13.98
N ILE A 197 9.60 3.92 -14.00
CA ILE A 197 8.38 3.88 -13.19
C ILE A 197 8.70 3.88 -11.69
N ARG A 198 9.70 3.11 -11.23
CA ARG A 198 10.16 3.14 -9.83
C ARG A 198 10.48 4.53 -9.30
N GLN A 199 10.90 5.45 -10.17
CA GLN A 199 11.25 6.80 -9.75
C GLN A 199 10.06 7.77 -9.75
N TYR A 200 9.15 7.64 -10.71
CA TYR A 200 8.10 8.65 -10.94
C TYR A 200 6.70 8.19 -10.52
N LYS A 201 6.45 6.89 -10.52
CA LYS A 201 5.14 6.23 -10.30
C LYS A 201 5.32 4.89 -9.62
N SER A 202 6.02 4.85 -8.49
CA SER A 202 6.29 3.61 -7.77
C SER A 202 5.04 2.88 -7.29
N ASP A 203 3.96 3.64 -7.10
CA ASP A 203 2.60 3.19 -6.77
C ASP A 203 1.95 2.34 -7.88
N TRP A 204 2.41 2.43 -9.13
CA TRP A 204 1.94 1.57 -10.22
C TRP A 204 2.58 0.19 -10.24
N LEU A 205 3.68 -0.01 -9.50
CA LEU A 205 4.40 -1.26 -9.57
C LEU A 205 3.71 -2.33 -8.74
N PRO A 206 3.64 -3.58 -9.25
CA PRO A 206 3.15 -4.68 -8.46
C PRO A 206 4.01 -4.87 -7.21
N VAL A 207 3.35 -4.95 -6.06
CA VAL A 207 4.03 -5.19 -4.79
C VAL A 207 4.12 -6.70 -4.57
N THR A 208 5.35 -7.21 -4.41
CA THR A 208 5.61 -8.65 -4.35
C THR A 208 4.87 -9.32 -3.17
N PRO A 209 4.13 -10.42 -3.41
CA PRO A 209 3.39 -11.11 -2.36
C PRO A 209 4.32 -11.80 -1.36
N PHE A 210 3.85 -12.00 -0.12
CA PHE A 210 4.65 -12.64 0.94
C PHE A 210 5.17 -14.02 0.54
N ALA A 211 4.38 -14.81 -0.20
CA ALA A 211 4.80 -16.12 -0.70
C ALA A 211 6.11 -16.08 -1.51
N SER A 212 6.40 -14.95 -2.18
CA SER A 212 7.58 -14.78 -3.03
C SER A 212 8.76 -14.09 -2.32
N LEU A 213 8.55 -13.60 -1.09
CA LEU A 213 9.57 -12.91 -0.31
C LEU A 213 10.23 -13.89 0.68
N PRO A 214 11.54 -14.20 0.56
CA PRO A 214 12.24 -15.10 1.49
C PRO A 214 12.30 -14.55 2.91
N ILE A 215 12.43 -15.43 3.93
CA ILE A 215 12.70 -15.03 5.32
C ILE A 215 14.13 -14.52 5.45
N SER A 216 14.28 -13.21 5.42
CA SER A 216 15.53 -12.47 5.63
C SER A 216 15.23 -10.99 5.89
N GLU A 217 16.01 -10.34 6.75
CA GLU A 217 15.87 -8.92 7.12
C GLU A 217 15.95 -7.99 5.89
N GLN A 218 16.74 -8.34 4.87
CA GLN A 218 16.89 -7.53 3.65
C GLN A 218 15.59 -7.33 2.86
N TYR A 219 14.55 -8.11 3.16
CA TYR A 219 13.24 -8.04 2.52
C TYR A 219 12.18 -7.35 3.39
N ASN A 220 12.53 -6.86 4.59
CA ASN A 220 11.58 -6.21 5.51
C ASN A 220 10.88 -5.01 4.87
N ASP A 221 11.60 -4.16 4.14
CA ASP A 221 11.00 -3.00 3.47
C ASP A 221 9.95 -3.42 2.43
N GLN A 222 10.21 -4.50 1.69
CA GLN A 222 9.27 -5.02 0.68
C GLN A 222 8.03 -5.63 1.34
N ARG A 223 8.21 -6.30 2.47
CA ARG A 223 7.10 -6.81 3.28
C ARG A 223 6.22 -5.68 3.82
N ILE A 224 6.83 -4.61 4.31
CA ILE A 224 6.12 -3.41 4.76
C ILE A 224 5.37 -2.75 3.60
N LEU A 225 5.98 -2.61 2.43
CA LEU A 225 5.31 -2.09 1.23
C LEU A 225 4.08 -2.94 0.86
N ARG A 226 4.17 -4.27 0.97
CA ARG A 226 3.02 -5.17 0.72
C ARG A 226 1.89 -4.94 1.70
N LEU A 227 2.19 -4.76 3.00
CA LEU A 227 1.19 -4.40 4.01
C LEU A 227 0.55 -3.04 3.71
N GLN A 228 1.35 -2.03 3.37
CA GLN A 228 0.85 -0.69 3.04
C GLN A 228 -0.07 -0.72 1.83
N ALA A 229 0.27 -1.50 0.80
CA ALA A 229 -0.59 -1.71 -0.36
C ALA A 229 -1.92 -2.37 0.02
N ALA A 230 -1.88 -3.43 0.84
CA ALA A 230 -3.09 -4.10 1.32
C ALA A 230 -4.01 -3.14 2.11
N ILE A 231 -3.43 -2.35 3.02
CA ILE A 231 -4.18 -1.34 3.77
C ILE A 231 -4.79 -0.31 2.81
N ALA A 232 -4.00 0.26 1.90
CA ALA A 232 -4.49 1.26 0.95
C ALA A 232 -5.63 0.73 0.06
N SER A 233 -5.63 -0.56 -0.31
CA SER A 233 -6.62 -1.14 -1.21
C SER A 233 -8.03 -1.33 -0.63
N ASN A 234 -8.16 -1.52 0.68
CA ASN A 234 -9.43 -1.97 1.28
C ASN A 234 -9.81 -1.22 2.57
N MET A 235 -8.99 -0.26 3.00
CA MET A 235 -9.13 0.45 4.27
C MET A 235 -9.11 1.96 4.09
N GLN A 236 -9.96 2.51 3.21
CA GLN A 236 -10.02 3.97 2.97
C GLN A 236 -10.27 4.79 4.25
N ASP A 237 -10.90 4.20 5.28
CA ASP A 237 -11.15 4.84 6.57
C ASP A 237 -9.95 4.80 7.54
N TYR A 238 -9.01 3.87 7.34
CA TYR A 238 -7.85 3.68 8.23
C TYR A 238 -6.64 4.41 7.66
N ASN A 239 -6.48 5.67 8.07
CA ASN A 239 -5.34 6.48 7.66
C ASN A 239 -4.01 5.80 8.09
N LEU A 240 -3.12 5.57 7.13
CA LEU A 240 -1.74 5.16 7.39
C LEU A 240 -1.03 6.18 8.30
N VAL A 241 -0.11 5.70 9.14
CA VAL A 241 0.70 6.59 9.98
C VAL A 241 1.78 7.26 9.13
N ASP A 242 1.50 8.47 8.65
CA ASP A 242 2.33 9.17 7.67
C ASP A 242 3.51 9.97 8.29
N LYS A 243 4.06 9.53 9.44
CA LYS A 243 5.14 10.28 10.13
C LYS A 243 6.27 9.40 10.64
N GLY A 244 7.49 9.73 10.21
CA GLY A 244 8.74 9.35 10.87
C GLY A 244 9.16 7.88 10.72
N GLY A 245 8.78 7.21 9.63
CA GLY A 245 9.14 5.81 9.38
C GLY A 245 8.33 4.79 10.20
N ARG A 246 7.18 5.22 10.75
CA ARG A 246 6.26 4.35 11.50
C ARG A 246 5.33 3.67 10.50
N ASN A 247 5.39 2.34 10.43
CA ASN A 247 4.52 1.56 9.55
C ASN A 247 3.33 1.07 10.36
N GLY A 248 2.10 1.40 9.95
CA GLY A 248 0.93 1.13 10.77
C GLY A 248 -0.30 1.93 10.34
N PHE A 249 -1.38 1.79 11.10
CA PHE A 249 -2.62 2.55 10.92
C PHE A 249 -2.95 3.36 12.17
N LYS A 250 -3.66 4.48 11.96
CA LYS A 250 -4.30 5.21 13.05
C LYS A 250 -5.37 4.34 13.70
N PHE A 251 -5.48 4.46 15.02
CA PHE A 251 -6.40 3.69 15.83
C PHE A 251 -7.07 4.67 16.80
N PRO A 252 -8.21 5.31 16.46
CA PRO A 252 -8.72 6.48 17.17
C PRO A 252 -9.45 6.15 18.49
N GLU A 253 -8.95 5.18 19.25
CA GLU A 253 -9.54 4.80 20.53
C GLU A 253 -9.11 5.73 21.68
N PRO A 254 -9.95 5.95 22.71
CA PRO A 254 -9.58 6.80 23.83
C PRO A 254 -8.35 6.32 24.63
N TRP A 255 -7.94 5.07 24.46
CA TRP A 255 -6.86 4.41 25.20
C TRP A 255 -5.60 4.12 24.37
N ALA A 256 -5.63 4.22 23.04
CA ALA A 256 -4.49 4.09 22.13
C ALA A 256 -4.77 4.83 20.81
N ASP A 257 -3.73 5.22 20.09
CA ASP A 257 -3.80 6.12 18.93
C ASP A 257 -3.33 5.51 17.61
N GLU A 258 -2.61 4.37 17.66
CA GLU A 258 -2.06 3.70 16.48
C GLU A 258 -1.78 2.21 16.76
N VAL A 259 -1.80 1.41 15.68
CA VAL A 259 -1.20 0.08 15.63
C VAL A 259 -0.02 0.13 14.68
N LEU A 260 1.10 -0.46 15.10
CA LEU A 260 2.35 -0.49 14.36
C LEU A 260 2.68 -1.89 13.90
N PHE A 261 3.30 -1.99 12.74
CA PHE A 261 3.82 -3.21 12.16
C PHE A 261 5.34 -3.21 12.13
N SER A 262 5.91 -4.33 12.52
CA SER A 262 7.34 -4.61 12.36
C SER A 262 7.55 -6.08 12.05
N PHE A 263 8.71 -6.40 11.50
CA PHE A 263 9.13 -7.78 11.25
C PHE A 263 10.32 -8.11 12.13
N ARG A 264 10.26 -9.25 12.80
CA ARG A 264 11.42 -9.85 13.48
C ARG A 264 12.37 -10.48 12.47
N ASP A 265 13.57 -10.83 12.92
CA ASP A 265 14.61 -11.47 12.09
C ASP A 265 14.14 -12.81 11.48
N ASP A 266 13.25 -13.52 12.20
CA ASP A 266 12.61 -14.77 11.75
C ASP A 266 11.43 -14.55 10.78
N GLY A 267 11.15 -13.30 10.40
CA GLY A 267 10.04 -12.92 9.52
C GLY A 267 8.69 -12.81 10.23
N THR A 268 8.58 -13.07 11.53
CA THR A 268 7.32 -12.91 12.27
C THR A 268 6.85 -11.46 12.17
N LEU A 269 5.62 -11.27 11.68
CA LEU A 269 4.96 -9.97 11.72
C LEU A 269 4.49 -9.72 13.14
N VAL A 270 4.91 -8.59 13.69
CA VAL A 270 4.50 -8.10 15.00
C VAL A 270 3.58 -6.90 14.75
N ALA A 271 2.30 -7.10 15.03
CA ALA A 271 1.32 -6.01 15.08
C ALA A 271 1.23 -5.55 16.54
N SER A 272 1.55 -4.30 16.84
CA SER A 272 1.66 -3.78 18.20
C SER A 272 0.76 -2.57 18.43
N ILE A 273 0.01 -2.57 19.53
CA ILE A 273 -0.74 -1.42 20.03
C ILE A 273 -0.19 -0.97 21.38
N TYR A 274 -0.29 0.32 21.69
CA TYR A 274 0.29 0.92 22.91
C TYR A 274 -0.77 1.57 23.82
N PRO A 275 -1.59 0.80 24.55
CA PRO A 275 -2.57 1.35 25.48
C PRO A 275 -1.91 2.16 26.60
N GLY A 276 -2.45 3.35 26.91
CA GLY A 276 -1.95 4.19 28.00
C GLY A 276 -0.60 4.87 27.72
N ASN A 277 -0.24 5.01 26.44
CA ASN A 277 1.01 5.65 25.99
C ASN A 277 1.13 7.11 26.50
N THR A 278 0.00 7.79 26.72
CA THR A 278 -0.11 9.12 27.36
C THR A 278 -0.95 9.08 28.64
N LYS A 279 -0.85 10.11 29.49
CA LYS A 279 -1.73 10.23 30.66
C LYS A 279 -3.21 10.26 30.27
N THR A 280 -3.55 10.98 29.20
CA THR A 280 -4.93 11.08 28.70
C THR A 280 -5.49 9.70 28.36
N GLN A 281 -4.71 8.90 27.62
CA GLN A 281 -5.08 7.51 27.33
C GLN A 281 -5.17 6.64 28.58
N GLY A 282 -4.28 6.86 29.55
CA GLY A 282 -4.33 6.21 30.84
C GLY A 282 -5.64 6.44 31.58
N TYR A 283 -6.25 7.63 31.50
CA TYR A 283 -7.57 7.84 32.12
C TYR A 283 -8.61 6.86 31.57
N SER A 284 -8.67 6.69 30.25
CA SER A 284 -9.58 5.73 29.61
C SER A 284 -9.24 4.29 30.00
N LEU A 285 -7.95 3.94 30.04
CA LEU A 285 -7.45 2.59 30.32
C LEU A 285 -7.61 2.14 31.78
N TYR A 286 -7.45 3.05 32.74
CA TYR A 286 -7.46 2.72 34.17
C TYR A 286 -8.79 3.06 34.86
N ASN A 287 -9.69 3.81 34.21
CA ASN A 287 -11.04 4.03 34.73
C ASN A 287 -12.01 2.87 34.39
N SER A 288 -11.65 1.97 33.49
CA SER A 288 -12.36 0.70 33.29
C SER A 288 -12.07 -0.25 34.46
N ASN A 289 -13.11 -0.92 34.95
CA ASN A 289 -12.98 -1.87 36.06
C ASN A 289 -12.46 -3.24 35.61
N ASN A 290 -12.39 -3.48 34.29
CA ASN A 290 -11.98 -4.75 33.72
C ASN A 290 -10.61 -4.68 33.02
N GLN A 291 -9.59 -5.27 33.65
CA GLN A 291 -8.25 -5.41 33.10
C GLN A 291 -7.90 -6.87 32.74
N ASN A 292 -8.92 -7.72 32.58
CA ASN A 292 -8.74 -9.16 32.30
C ASN A 292 -8.01 -9.43 30.98
N TRP A 293 -8.09 -8.49 30.03
CA TRP A 293 -7.37 -8.53 28.76
C TRP A 293 -5.86 -8.70 28.91
N ARG A 294 -5.28 -8.33 30.06
CA ARG A 294 -3.85 -8.52 30.38
C ARG A 294 -3.45 -9.99 30.56
N ASN A 295 -4.42 -10.87 30.79
CA ASN A 295 -4.18 -12.31 30.94
C ASN A 295 -4.36 -13.05 29.60
N THR A 296 -4.81 -12.37 28.56
CA THR A 296 -4.91 -12.97 27.22
C THR A 296 -3.50 -13.31 26.75
N THR A 297 -3.27 -14.54 26.33
CA THR A 297 -1.97 -14.96 25.76
C THR A 297 -2.13 -15.40 24.31
N ARG A 298 -3.37 -15.54 23.85
CA ARG A 298 -3.73 -16.01 22.52
C ARG A 298 -5.01 -15.34 22.04
N VAL A 299 -5.09 -15.12 20.73
CA VAL A 299 -6.27 -14.59 20.06
C VAL A 299 -6.58 -15.42 18.83
N GLU A 300 -7.86 -15.58 18.54
CA GLU A 300 -8.33 -16.17 17.30
C GLU A 300 -8.67 -15.06 16.30
N ILE A 301 -8.11 -15.18 15.10
CA ILE A 301 -8.29 -14.31 13.92
C ILE A 301 -8.40 -15.26 12.72
N ASP A 302 -9.46 -15.15 11.89
CA ASP A 302 -9.70 -16.05 10.77
C ASP A 302 -9.58 -17.56 11.12
N ASN A 303 -10.20 -17.99 12.23
CA ASN A 303 -10.12 -19.36 12.77
C ASN A 303 -8.68 -19.86 13.06
N THR A 304 -7.70 -18.96 13.13
CA THR A 304 -6.31 -19.26 13.42
C THR A 304 -5.92 -18.62 14.74
N ILE A 305 -5.25 -19.40 15.59
CA ILE A 305 -4.82 -18.94 16.91
C ILE A 305 -3.41 -18.35 16.82
N PHE A 306 -3.27 -17.09 17.23
CA PHE A 306 -2.02 -16.37 17.30
C PHE A 306 -1.64 -16.07 18.75
N ASP A 307 -0.34 -16.10 19.04
CA ASP A 307 0.17 -15.71 20.35
C ASP A 307 0.12 -14.20 20.52
N VAL A 308 -0.17 -13.76 21.74
CA VAL A 308 -0.15 -12.35 22.14
C VAL A 308 0.87 -12.14 23.23
N SER A 309 1.78 -11.19 23.02
CA SER A 309 2.74 -10.74 24.01
C SER A 309 2.27 -9.46 24.69
N PHE A 310 2.39 -9.42 26.02
CA PHE A 310 2.07 -8.27 26.85
C PHE A 310 3.30 -7.84 27.63
N THR A 311 3.69 -6.57 27.46
CA THR A 311 4.77 -5.96 28.23
C THR A 311 4.28 -4.65 28.81
N SER A 312 4.46 -4.47 30.12
CA SER A 312 4.18 -3.20 30.78
C SER A 312 5.25 -2.18 30.39
N HIS A 313 4.85 -0.92 30.23
CA HIS A 313 5.81 0.15 30.02
C HIS A 313 5.55 1.38 30.89
N ILE A 314 6.63 2.10 31.19
CA ILE A 314 6.60 3.43 31.80
C ILE A 314 7.38 4.37 30.89
N LYS A 315 6.74 5.43 30.39
CA LYS A 315 7.42 6.43 29.54
C LYS A 315 7.63 7.73 30.31
N PHE A 316 8.82 8.29 30.14
CA PHE A 316 9.19 9.61 30.63
C PHE A 316 9.28 10.55 29.42
N SER A 317 8.50 11.62 29.46
CA SER A 317 8.30 12.54 28.33
C SER A 317 8.45 14.00 28.76
N GLY A 318 8.69 14.88 27.81
CA GLY A 318 8.70 16.34 27.99
C GLY A 318 8.09 17.01 26.76
N GLN A 319 8.89 17.80 26.04
CA GLN A 319 8.51 18.25 24.68
C GLN A 319 8.52 17.11 23.64
N GLY A 320 9.03 15.94 24.02
CA GLY A 320 9.01 14.69 23.27
C GLY A 320 9.40 13.53 24.19
N TYR A 321 9.52 12.33 23.66
CA TYR A 321 10.00 11.16 24.40
C TYR A 321 11.44 11.38 24.92
N ILE A 322 11.69 11.02 26.19
CA ILE A 322 13.02 11.13 26.82
C ILE A 322 13.66 9.76 26.98
N THR A 323 12.95 8.85 27.66
CA THR A 323 13.37 7.49 27.99
C THR A 323 12.18 6.70 28.56
N GLY A 324 12.35 5.40 28.85
CA GLY A 324 11.28 4.57 29.42
C GLY A 324 11.78 3.27 30.04
N LEU A 325 10.84 2.48 30.55
CA LEU A 325 11.02 1.14 31.10
C LEU A 325 10.06 0.19 30.39
N TRP A 326 10.53 -0.99 30.03
CA TRP A 326 9.72 -2.09 29.50
C TRP A 326 9.98 -3.33 30.34
N PHE A 327 8.92 -3.91 30.90
CA PHE A 327 9.05 -4.99 31.86
C PHE A 327 7.83 -5.88 31.87
N ASP A 328 8.09 -7.16 32.13
CA ASP A 328 7.07 -8.17 32.31
C ASP A 328 6.84 -8.37 33.81
N LYS A 329 5.82 -9.15 34.16
CA LYS A 329 5.36 -9.34 35.55
C LYS A 329 6.43 -9.94 36.46
N ASP A 330 7.37 -10.69 35.93
CA ASP A 330 8.47 -11.33 36.67
C ASP A 330 9.49 -10.31 37.21
N LYS A 331 9.57 -9.13 36.60
CA LYS A 331 10.45 -8.02 37.04
C LYS A 331 9.81 -7.18 38.15
N GLU A 332 8.53 -7.36 38.43
CA GLU A 332 7.80 -6.63 39.48
C GLU A 332 7.88 -7.37 40.83
N LEU A 333 8.07 -6.60 41.90
CA LEU A 333 7.82 -7.03 43.29
C LEU A 333 6.38 -6.72 43.71
N THR A 334 5.87 -5.57 43.28
CA THR A 334 4.46 -5.18 43.44
C THR A 334 3.93 -4.64 42.10
N PRO A 335 2.65 -4.89 41.75
CA PRO A 335 2.10 -4.45 40.47
C PRO A 335 2.20 -2.93 40.29
N ILE A 336 2.84 -2.47 39.21
CA ILE A 336 3.08 -1.04 38.96
C ILE A 336 1.92 -0.43 38.20
N CYS A 337 1.57 -1.00 37.05
CA CYS A 337 0.57 -0.45 36.13
C CYS A 337 -0.86 -0.81 36.59
N THR A 338 -1.32 -0.17 37.67
CA THR A 338 -2.64 -0.38 38.28
C THR A 338 -3.44 0.92 38.36
N GLN A 339 -4.77 0.81 38.52
CA GLN A 339 -5.63 1.98 38.74
C GLN A 339 -5.22 2.78 39.99
N ALA A 340 -4.84 2.10 41.07
CA ALA A 340 -4.38 2.77 42.30
C ALA A 340 -3.08 3.58 42.07
N ASN A 341 -2.16 3.05 41.28
CA ASN A 341 -0.89 3.70 40.98
C ASN A 341 -0.98 4.71 39.83
N PHE A 342 -2.05 4.69 39.02
CA PHE A 342 -2.24 5.64 37.92
C PHE A 342 -2.21 7.11 38.36
N ASN A 343 -2.61 7.41 39.60
CA ASN A 343 -2.51 8.76 40.19
C ASN A 343 -1.07 9.30 40.28
N ARG A 344 -0.05 8.43 40.13
CA ARG A 344 1.37 8.80 40.07
C ARG A 344 1.83 9.23 38.67
N THR A 345 0.95 9.19 37.67
CA THR A 345 1.25 9.60 36.29
C THR A 345 0.99 11.08 36.04
N GLY A 346 1.51 11.59 34.93
CA GLY A 346 1.46 12.99 34.54
C GLY A 346 2.68 13.77 34.96
N ARG A 347 2.50 15.07 35.17
CA ARG A 347 3.58 16.01 35.38
C ARG A 347 4.23 15.84 36.74
N ILE A 348 5.49 15.42 36.74
CA ILE A 348 6.32 15.28 37.93
C ILE A 348 7.33 16.43 37.99
N LEU A 349 7.25 17.20 39.06
CA LEU A 349 8.18 18.30 39.35
C LEU A 349 9.45 17.76 40.03
N LYS A 350 10.58 18.45 39.87
CA LYS A 350 11.88 18.05 40.42
C LYS A 350 11.85 17.68 41.92
N LYS A 351 11.05 18.39 42.71
CA LYS A 351 10.87 18.12 44.14
C LYS A 351 10.27 16.74 44.47
N SER A 352 9.52 16.15 43.53
CA SER A 352 8.82 14.87 43.70
C SER A 352 9.53 13.70 42.99
N TRP A 353 10.75 13.93 42.47
CA TRP A 353 11.53 12.85 41.85
C TRP A 353 11.91 11.77 42.84
N VAL A 354 12.21 12.14 44.09
CA VAL A 354 12.56 11.19 45.16
C VAL A 354 11.39 10.25 45.47
N ASP A 355 10.15 10.75 45.49
CA ASP A 355 8.96 9.93 45.72
C ASP A 355 8.77 8.88 44.62
N LEU A 356 9.06 9.26 43.37
CA LEU A 356 9.00 8.36 42.22
C LEU A 356 10.14 7.34 42.23
N GLU A 357 11.36 7.76 42.58
CA GLU A 357 12.51 6.85 42.78
C GLU A 357 12.19 5.80 43.85
N GLN A 358 11.65 6.23 44.99
CA GLN A 358 11.28 5.34 46.10
C GLN A 358 10.19 4.35 45.67
N PHE A 359 9.17 4.81 44.93
CA PHE A 359 8.15 3.93 44.38
C PHE A 359 8.77 2.82 43.54
N PHE A 360 9.61 3.15 42.56
CA PHE A 360 10.26 2.14 41.72
C PHE A 360 11.21 1.21 42.49
N ASP A 361 11.94 1.74 43.49
CA ASP A 361 12.81 0.93 44.35
C ASP A 361 12.04 -0.12 45.17
N THR A 362 10.79 0.17 45.52
CA THR A 362 9.92 -0.76 46.23
C THR A 362 9.05 -1.63 45.32
N SER A 363 8.90 -1.27 44.05
CA SER A 363 8.03 -1.97 43.12
C SER A 363 8.74 -2.92 42.17
N PHE A 364 10.03 -2.73 41.89
CA PHE A 364 10.80 -3.66 41.05
C PHE A 364 11.58 -4.68 41.88
N GLN A 365 11.81 -5.86 41.28
CA GLN A 365 12.74 -6.85 41.81
C GLN A 365 14.16 -6.28 41.89
N LYS A 366 14.93 -6.67 42.90
CA LYS A 366 16.34 -6.23 43.06
C LYS A 366 17.23 -6.61 41.87
N THR A 367 16.88 -7.66 41.14
CA THR A 367 17.57 -8.13 39.93
C THR A 367 17.32 -7.22 38.73
N TYR A 368 16.25 -6.42 38.74
CA TYR A 368 15.90 -5.50 37.66
C TYR A 368 16.36 -4.07 37.99
N ASN A 369 17.51 -3.65 37.43
CA ASN A 369 18.07 -2.33 37.66
C ASN A 369 17.37 -1.26 36.81
N TRP A 370 16.17 -0.85 37.23
CA TRP A 370 15.34 0.12 36.51
C TRP A 370 16.07 1.44 36.21
N ARG A 371 16.98 1.90 37.06
CA ARG A 371 17.76 3.14 36.81
C ARG A 371 18.68 2.99 35.60
N LYS A 372 19.28 1.82 35.41
CA LYS A 372 20.12 1.50 34.25
C LYS A 372 19.26 1.37 33.00
N GLU A 373 18.18 0.59 33.07
CA GLU A 373 17.29 0.35 31.92
C GLU A 373 16.66 1.65 31.38
N SER A 374 16.22 2.53 32.27
CA SER A 374 15.69 3.85 31.88
C SER A 374 16.74 4.92 31.63
N LEU A 375 18.03 4.63 31.84
CA LEU A 375 19.10 5.64 31.82
C LEU A 375 18.79 6.85 32.73
N TRP A 376 18.14 6.60 33.88
CA TRP A 376 17.54 7.61 34.75
C TRP A 376 18.51 8.74 35.14
N VAL A 377 19.73 8.39 35.55
CA VAL A 377 20.73 9.36 35.98
C VAL A 377 21.08 10.29 34.81
N LYS A 378 21.49 9.72 33.68
CA LYS A 378 21.94 10.45 32.48
C LYS A 378 20.83 11.27 31.83
N LYS A 379 19.62 10.72 31.73
CA LYS A 379 18.52 11.32 30.95
C LYS A 379 17.60 12.20 31.79
N ILE A 380 17.51 11.98 33.10
CA ILE A 380 16.61 12.69 34.00
C ILE A 380 17.39 13.48 35.07
N LYS A 381 18.17 12.83 35.95
CA LYS A 381 18.78 13.53 37.11
C LYS A 381 19.79 14.60 36.73
N GLU A 382 20.70 14.26 35.81
CA GLU A 382 21.78 15.13 35.32
C GLU A 382 21.29 16.08 34.22
N SER A 383 20.02 15.99 33.83
CA SER A 383 19.43 16.94 32.89
C SER A 383 19.13 18.27 33.58
N ASN A 384 19.13 19.36 32.80
CA ASN A 384 18.67 20.68 33.27
C ASN A 384 17.14 20.79 33.39
N ARG A 385 16.42 19.67 33.46
CA ARG A 385 14.95 19.66 33.53
C ARG A 385 14.47 19.98 34.94
N SER A 386 13.44 20.81 35.03
CA SER A 386 12.70 21.08 36.27
C SER A 386 11.45 20.20 36.42
N ARG A 387 11.06 19.52 35.35
CA ARG A 387 9.89 18.63 35.27
C ARG A 387 9.96 17.67 34.08
N PHE A 388 9.20 16.59 34.15
CA PHE A 388 8.86 15.70 33.04
C PHE A 388 7.45 15.14 33.28
N ASP A 389 6.86 14.52 32.26
CA ASP A 389 5.58 13.83 32.33
C ASP A 389 5.83 12.31 32.34
N VAL A 390 5.04 11.56 33.11
CA VAL A 390 5.08 10.09 33.22
C VAL A 390 3.79 9.49 32.69
N SER A 391 3.86 8.41 31.92
CA SER A 391 2.71 7.57 31.58
C SER A 391 3.01 6.11 31.89
N PHE A 392 1.98 5.40 32.36
CA PHE A 392 2.01 3.96 32.62
C PHE A 392 1.09 3.30 31.60
N GLY A 393 1.62 2.36 30.83
CA GLY A 393 0.88 1.74 29.75
C GLY A 393 1.35 0.33 29.47
N TYR A 394 0.94 -0.17 28.32
CA TYR A 394 1.22 -1.52 27.84
C TYR A 394 1.67 -1.47 26.39
N GLU A 395 2.48 -2.44 26.02
CA GLU A 395 2.68 -2.85 24.65
C GLU A 395 2.00 -4.21 24.50
N VAL A 396 1.00 -4.26 23.62
CA VAL A 396 0.24 -5.47 23.32
C VAL A 396 0.54 -5.82 21.88
N SER A 397 1.11 -7.00 21.64
CA SER A 397 1.49 -7.40 20.28
C SER A 397 0.93 -8.76 19.91
N ILE A 398 0.31 -8.83 18.74
CA ILE A 398 -0.12 -10.08 18.10
C ILE A 398 1.03 -10.56 17.22
N LEU A 399 1.46 -11.81 17.42
CA LEU A 399 2.59 -12.41 16.73
C LEU A 399 2.08 -13.33 15.61
N ILE A 400 2.31 -12.92 14.36
CA ILE A 400 1.82 -13.61 13.17
C ILE A 400 3.01 -14.27 12.48
N PRO A 401 3.11 -15.62 12.51
CA PRO A 401 4.21 -16.33 11.89
C PRO A 401 4.30 -16.04 10.39
N TYR A 402 5.51 -15.86 9.88
CA TYR A 402 5.70 -15.59 8.46
C TYR A 402 5.13 -16.69 7.54
N PRO A 403 5.27 -18.00 7.84
CA PRO A 403 4.67 -19.04 7.00
C PRO A 403 3.16 -18.90 6.82
N PHE A 404 2.45 -18.38 7.84
CA PHE A 404 1.02 -18.09 7.71
C PHE A 404 0.78 -16.99 6.67
N LEU A 405 1.54 -15.90 6.72
CA LEU A 405 1.45 -14.82 5.73
C LEU A 405 1.78 -15.29 4.31
N GLN A 406 2.76 -16.19 4.16
CA GLN A 406 3.11 -16.76 2.86
C GLN A 406 1.98 -17.64 2.29
N GLU A 407 1.26 -18.38 3.14
CA GLU A 407 0.12 -19.17 2.71
C GLU A 407 -1.10 -18.31 2.38
N LEU A 408 -1.29 -17.22 3.14
CA LEU A 408 -2.38 -16.26 2.97
C LEU A 408 -2.22 -15.40 1.70
N ASP A 409 -1.01 -14.89 1.44
CA ASP A 409 -0.73 -13.92 0.38
C ASP A 409 0.16 -14.51 -0.72
N LYS A 410 -0.48 -15.14 -1.71
CA LYS A 410 0.18 -15.86 -2.81
C LYS A 410 0.18 -15.13 -4.14
N LYS A 411 -0.83 -14.31 -4.39
CA LYS A 411 -1.07 -13.67 -5.71
C LYS A 411 -0.65 -12.23 -5.67
N THR A 412 -0.04 -11.74 -6.75
CA THR A 412 0.46 -10.36 -6.80
C THR A 412 -0.71 -9.38 -6.94
N GLU A 413 -1.66 -9.72 -7.81
CA GLU A 413 -2.82 -8.91 -8.19
C GLU A 413 -3.95 -8.88 -7.16
N ASP A 414 -3.95 -9.80 -6.18
CA ASP A 414 -5.02 -9.91 -5.19
C ASP A 414 -4.51 -9.55 -3.80
N LEU A 415 -4.86 -8.34 -3.37
CA LEU A 415 -4.60 -7.85 -2.01
C LEU A 415 -5.78 -8.11 -1.06
N SER A 416 -6.94 -8.56 -1.56
CA SER A 416 -8.19 -8.57 -0.80
C SER A 416 -8.11 -9.49 0.42
N VAL A 417 -7.50 -10.66 0.28
CA VAL A 417 -7.33 -11.65 1.35
C VAL A 417 -6.43 -11.10 2.46
N LEU A 418 -5.27 -10.54 2.08
CA LEU A 418 -4.35 -9.92 3.03
C LEU A 418 -4.98 -8.71 3.72
N ALA A 419 -5.66 -7.85 2.95
CA ALA A 419 -6.33 -6.67 3.49
C ALA A 419 -7.45 -7.03 4.48
N SER A 420 -8.22 -8.08 4.18
CA SER A 420 -9.25 -8.61 5.08
C SER A 420 -8.62 -9.09 6.39
N PHE A 421 -7.56 -9.90 6.32
CA PHE A 421 -6.86 -10.37 7.50
C PHE A 421 -6.30 -9.23 8.36
N ILE A 422 -5.69 -8.20 7.75
CA ILE A 422 -5.22 -7.02 8.48
C ILE A 422 -6.37 -6.24 9.12
N SER A 423 -7.56 -6.25 8.51
CA SER A 423 -8.79 -5.70 9.10
C SER A 423 -9.20 -6.47 10.34
N GLU A 424 -9.15 -7.80 10.28
CA GLU A 424 -9.45 -8.62 11.45
C GLU A 424 -8.44 -8.39 12.58
N VAL A 425 -7.16 -8.20 12.27
CA VAL A 425 -6.14 -7.81 13.27
C VAL A 425 -6.52 -6.47 13.93
N TYR A 426 -6.94 -5.47 13.16
CA TYR A 426 -7.47 -4.20 13.69
C TYR A 426 -8.63 -4.46 14.65
N GLN A 427 -9.66 -5.16 14.17
CA GLN A 427 -10.88 -5.44 14.94
C GLN A 427 -10.57 -6.23 16.20
N LYS A 428 -9.56 -7.10 16.15
CA LYS A 428 -9.16 -7.88 17.32
C LYS A 428 -8.57 -7.01 18.42
N PHE A 429 -7.80 -5.98 18.08
CA PHE A 429 -7.32 -5.02 19.08
C PHE A 429 -8.46 -4.23 19.73
N THR A 430 -9.47 -3.84 18.95
CA THR A 430 -10.69 -3.21 19.46
C THR A 430 -11.39 -4.14 20.47
N GLN A 431 -11.69 -5.37 20.07
CA GLN A 431 -12.37 -6.36 20.91
C GLN A 431 -11.59 -6.75 22.17
N LEU A 432 -10.26 -6.84 22.09
CA LEU A 432 -9.39 -7.21 23.21
C LEU A 432 -9.58 -6.27 24.41
N LEU A 433 -9.90 -5.00 24.15
CA LEU A 433 -9.97 -3.95 25.18
C LEU A 433 -11.39 -3.41 25.40
N GLU A 434 -12.35 -3.72 24.52
CA GLU A 434 -13.78 -3.38 24.62
C GLU A 434 -14.64 -4.36 25.45
N TRP A 435 -14.05 -5.32 26.16
CA TRP A 435 -14.73 -6.27 27.07
C TRP A 435 -15.58 -5.64 28.21
N ASP A 436 -15.84 -4.33 28.18
CA ASP A 436 -16.56 -3.56 29.19
C ASP A 436 -17.96 -3.07 28.75
N GLN A 437 -18.32 -3.02 27.45
CA GLN A 437 -19.66 -2.52 27.07
C GLN A 437 -20.73 -3.61 27.00
N LEU A 438 -20.44 -4.73 26.33
CA LEU A 438 -21.42 -5.80 26.10
C LEU A 438 -21.81 -6.53 27.39
N GLU A 439 -20.87 -6.78 28.30
CA GLU A 439 -21.14 -7.48 29.56
C GLU A 439 -21.92 -6.60 30.54
N GLN A 440 -21.66 -5.29 30.58
CA GLN A 440 -22.45 -4.33 31.38
C GLN A 440 -23.89 -4.19 30.86
N GLU A 441 -24.09 -4.27 29.55
CA GLU A 441 -25.41 -4.23 28.91
C GLU A 441 -26.19 -5.53 29.11
N ILE A 442 -25.52 -6.68 29.04
CA ILE A 442 -26.10 -8.00 29.36
C ILE A 442 -26.42 -8.11 30.86
N ILE A 443 -25.56 -7.59 31.75
CA ILE A 443 -25.81 -7.57 33.20
C ILE A 443 -26.97 -6.61 33.53
N LYS A 444 -27.08 -5.45 32.86
CA LYS A 444 -28.25 -4.56 32.99
C LYS A 444 -29.54 -5.20 32.48
N GLN A 445 -29.50 -5.91 31.36
CA GLN A 445 -30.66 -6.60 30.79
C GLN A 445 -31.09 -7.83 31.61
N ARG A 446 -30.17 -8.46 32.36
CA ARG A 446 -30.49 -9.55 33.29
C ARG A 446 -30.94 -9.08 34.69
N ALA A 447 -30.71 -7.81 35.00
CA ALA A 447 -31.11 -7.17 36.26
C ALA A 447 -32.44 -6.40 36.15
N GLN A 448 -32.97 -6.23 34.93
CA GLN A 448 -34.35 -5.83 34.63
C GLN A 448 -35.19 -7.08 34.42
#